data_AF-A0A8J4XRV8-F1
#
_entry.id   AF-A0A8J4XRV8-F1
#
_cell.length_a   1.000
_cell.length_b   1.000
_cell.length_c   1.000
_cell.angle_alpha   90.00
_cell.angle_beta   90.00
_cell.angle_gamma   90.00
#
_symmetry.space_group_name_H-M   'P 1'
#
loop_
_entity.id
_entity.type
_entity.pdbx_description
1 polymer ?
#
loop_
_entity_poly.entity_id
_entity_poly.type
_entity_poly.pdbx_seq_one_letter_code
_entity_poly.pdbx_strand_id
1 'polypeptide(L)'
;MTRVLLVGGGLTSALTGALLRRELPHAQLFLWDKARGAGGRMATSRSPHDPNCIVDLGAQYISATPEYASLHKAYYDELLGAGVLTPLTSQVEGMRTTQEGTTHYVTPKGSSSIVKHFIQEGGLSPKFEQHVRSIERQDGGWSVRTQGGEAATFDVVVMTMPVPQVLGLGGTVKELIDQDDKLLSDLKSVEYSSRYALGLFFEEGAQVSLGEGGAAARYISSDPIARFIALDNKKRGSGGPSVVLHTSIPFGKANVEKTPDQVKPVLLECIKDMYPHWPEAKAVKCQKWRFSQVTSAFPGLPGSVTLAEGLVVGGDGFTHSNMDGCIESAKAVAEAVAQYVNSRG
;
A
#
# COMPACT_ATOMS: atom_id res chain seq x y z
N MET A 1 0.50 9.79 29.30
CA MET A 1 -0.07 9.94 27.95
C MET A 1 0.01 8.60 27.26
N THR A 2 -1.10 8.12 26.70
CA THR A 2 -1.15 6.83 25.99
C THR A 2 -0.23 6.85 24.77
N ARG A 3 0.61 5.83 24.63
CA ARG A 3 1.52 5.62 23.50
C ARG A 3 0.94 4.56 22.58
N VAL A 4 0.62 4.95 21.35
CA VAL A 4 0.04 4.09 20.32
C VAL A 4 1.08 3.86 19.23
N LEU A 5 1.45 2.61 18.98
CA LEU A 5 2.29 2.23 17.84
C LEU A 5 1.42 1.72 16.70
N LEU A 6 1.63 2.29 15.51
CA LEU A 6 1.12 1.80 14.24
C LEU A 6 2.26 1.07 13.51
N VAL A 7 2.06 -0.21 13.17
CA VAL A 7 3.04 -1.05 12.48
C VAL A 7 2.62 -1.21 11.02
N GLY A 8 3.37 -0.57 10.13
CA GLY A 8 3.18 -0.54 8.69
C GLY A 8 2.90 0.89 8.17
N GLY A 9 3.83 1.50 7.45
CA GLY A 9 3.73 2.80 6.79
C GLY A 9 2.93 2.79 5.49
N GLY A 10 1.81 2.07 5.47
CA GLY A 10 0.83 2.05 4.38
C GLY A 10 -0.36 2.99 4.66
N LEU A 11 -1.31 3.02 3.71
CA LEU A 11 -2.47 3.91 3.77
C LEU A 11 -3.34 3.71 5.02
N THR A 12 -3.67 2.45 5.38
CA THR A 12 -4.50 2.16 6.55
C THR A 12 -3.93 2.77 7.83
N SER A 13 -2.66 2.52 8.16
CA SER A 13 -2.03 3.11 9.34
C SER A 13 -1.95 4.64 9.27
N ALA A 14 -1.61 5.22 8.11
CA ALA A 14 -1.55 6.67 8.00
C ALA A 14 -2.92 7.32 8.27
N LEU A 15 -3.99 6.76 7.70
CA LEU A 15 -5.37 7.17 7.96
C LEU A 15 -5.78 6.95 9.41
N THR A 16 -5.50 5.78 9.99
CA THR A 16 -5.75 5.50 11.41
C THR A 16 -5.07 6.55 12.29
N GLY A 17 -3.83 6.92 11.98
CA GLY A 17 -3.11 7.97 12.71
C GLY A 17 -3.78 9.34 12.61
N ALA A 18 -4.25 9.72 11.42
CA ALA A 18 -5.01 10.97 11.23
C ALA A 18 -6.33 10.97 12.01
N LEU A 19 -7.06 9.84 12.02
CA LEU A 19 -8.30 9.68 12.78
C LEU A 19 -8.04 9.75 14.29
N LEU A 20 -7.07 8.98 14.78
CA LEU A 20 -6.72 8.99 16.21
C LEU A 20 -6.18 10.34 16.68
N ARG A 21 -5.50 11.11 15.83
CA ARG A 21 -5.08 12.48 16.18
C ARG A 21 -6.28 13.38 16.47
N ARG A 22 -7.38 13.22 15.72
CA ARG A 22 -8.62 13.99 15.88
C ARG A 22 -9.39 13.55 17.13
N GLU A 23 -9.46 12.25 17.39
CA GLU A 23 -10.23 11.68 18.51
C GLU A 23 -9.48 11.66 19.85
N LEU A 24 -8.16 11.46 19.83
CA LEU A 24 -7.29 11.31 21.00
C LEU A 24 -6.12 12.31 20.92
N PRO A 25 -6.36 13.63 21.04
CA PRO A 25 -5.32 14.65 20.84
C PRO A 25 -4.14 14.54 21.80
N HIS A 26 -4.34 13.91 22.97
CA HIS A 26 -3.33 13.71 24.00
C HIS A 26 -2.53 12.40 23.85
N ALA A 27 -2.90 11.52 22.91
CA ALA A 27 -2.15 10.31 22.64
C ALA A 27 -0.87 10.63 21.85
N GLN A 28 0.20 9.89 22.15
CA GLN A 28 1.44 9.92 21.37
C GLN A 28 1.39 8.81 20.33
N LEU A 29 1.44 9.21 19.05
CA LEU A 29 1.32 8.29 17.92
C LEU A 29 2.70 8.03 17.29
N PHE A 30 3.05 6.76 17.18
CA PHE A 30 4.30 6.29 16.59
C PHE A 30 3.98 5.45 15.35
N LEU A 31 4.85 5.49 14.34
CA LEU A 31 4.69 4.69 13.13
C LEU A 31 6.00 3.97 12.83
N TRP A 32 6.00 2.64 12.80
CA TRP A 32 7.16 1.84 12.43
C TRP A 32 6.90 1.11 11.11
N ASP A 33 7.87 1.13 10.20
CA ASP A 33 7.81 0.35 8.96
C ASP A 33 9.18 -0.26 8.63
N LYS A 34 9.17 -1.47 8.05
CA LYS A 34 10.39 -2.20 7.66
C LYS A 34 11.06 -1.67 6.40
N ALA A 35 10.34 -0.93 5.56
CA ALA A 35 10.85 -0.32 4.35
C ALA A 35 11.59 0.98 4.67
N ARG A 36 12.28 1.52 3.66
CA ARG A 36 13.04 2.78 3.73
C ARG A 36 12.17 4.04 3.61
N GLY A 37 10.85 3.89 3.49
CA GLY A 37 9.95 5.01 3.29
C GLY A 37 8.48 4.60 3.26
N ALA A 38 7.60 5.59 3.41
CA ALA A 38 6.15 5.40 3.44
C ALA A 38 5.56 5.09 2.05
N GLY A 39 4.41 4.43 2.07
CA GLY A 39 3.59 4.14 0.90
C GLY A 39 3.05 2.71 0.90
N GLY A 40 3.81 1.75 1.43
CA GLY A 40 3.47 0.33 1.32
C GLY A 40 3.21 -0.04 -0.16
N ARG A 41 2.03 -0.59 -0.46
CA ARG A 41 1.60 -0.91 -1.84
C ARG A 41 1.20 0.32 -2.68
N MET A 42 1.31 1.51 -2.13
CA MET A 42 1.21 2.79 -2.84
C MET A 42 2.59 3.45 -2.99
N ALA A 43 3.68 2.68 -2.91
CA ALA A 43 5.03 3.23 -3.01
C ALA A 43 5.32 3.84 -4.39
N THR A 44 5.89 5.04 -4.34
CA THR A 44 6.46 5.74 -5.50
C THR A 44 7.98 5.67 -5.42
N SER A 45 8.63 5.24 -6.50
CA SER A 45 10.08 5.26 -6.63
C SER A 45 10.56 6.47 -7.43
N ARG A 46 11.79 6.91 -7.19
CA ARG A 46 12.41 8.06 -7.88
C ARG A 46 13.64 7.58 -8.62
N SER A 47 13.92 8.21 -9.76
CA SER A 47 15.18 8.01 -10.46
C SER A 47 16.34 8.47 -9.58
N PRO A 48 17.46 7.74 -9.54
CA PRO A 48 18.68 8.21 -8.90
C PRO A 48 19.33 9.41 -9.64
N HIS A 49 18.92 9.67 -10.89
CA HIS A 49 19.48 10.74 -11.73
C HIS A 49 18.62 12.01 -11.77
N ASP A 50 17.31 11.89 -11.48
CA ASP A 50 16.38 13.02 -11.44
C ASP A 50 15.28 12.74 -10.39
N PRO A 51 15.23 13.48 -9.26
CA PRO A 51 14.23 13.27 -8.22
C PRO A 51 12.78 13.60 -8.65
N ASN A 52 12.60 14.32 -9.76
CA ASN A 52 11.30 14.64 -10.36
C ASN A 52 10.81 13.55 -11.32
N CYS A 53 11.70 12.67 -11.79
CA CYS A 53 11.37 11.49 -12.57
C CYS A 53 10.98 10.36 -11.62
N ILE A 54 9.68 10.14 -11.46
CA ILE A 54 9.12 9.20 -10.50
C ILE A 54 8.25 8.15 -11.17
N VAL A 55 8.05 7.02 -10.49
CA VAL A 55 7.20 5.93 -10.96
C VAL A 55 6.43 5.32 -9.80
N ASP A 56 5.12 5.22 -9.94
CA ASP A 56 4.29 4.45 -9.02
C ASP A 56 4.44 2.95 -9.28
N LEU A 57 5.03 2.22 -8.33
CA LEU A 57 5.31 0.78 -8.49
C LEU A 57 4.13 -0.11 -8.09
N GLY A 58 3.17 0.44 -7.34
CA GLY A 58 2.01 -0.27 -6.80
C GLY A 58 0.71 0.29 -7.37
N ALA A 59 -0.18 0.82 -6.53
CA ALA A 59 -1.42 1.46 -6.98
C ALA A 59 -1.17 2.51 -8.09
N GLN A 60 -1.98 2.49 -9.15
CA GLN A 60 -1.73 3.29 -10.36
C GLN A 60 -2.64 4.51 -10.48
N TYR A 61 -3.89 4.36 -10.04
CA TYR A 61 -4.91 5.39 -9.98
C TYR A 61 -5.97 4.93 -8.96
N ILE A 62 -6.75 5.87 -8.45
CA ILE A 62 -7.83 5.62 -7.50
C ILE A 62 -9.15 5.63 -8.26
N SER A 63 -10.04 4.69 -7.95
CA SER A 63 -11.37 4.62 -8.57
C SER A 63 -12.41 4.69 -7.47
N ALA A 64 -13.30 5.67 -7.54
CA ALA A 64 -14.41 5.83 -6.62
C ALA A 64 -15.71 5.53 -7.36
N THR A 65 -16.41 4.46 -6.96
CA THR A 65 -17.79 4.23 -7.40
C THR A 65 -18.69 5.35 -6.87
N PRO A 66 -19.90 5.56 -7.40
CA PRO A 66 -20.83 6.54 -6.85
C PRO A 66 -21.09 6.34 -5.35
N GLU A 67 -21.15 5.08 -4.91
CA GLU A 67 -21.30 4.72 -3.49
C GLU A 67 -20.10 5.17 -2.67
N TYR A 68 -18.86 4.84 -3.09
CA TYR A 68 -17.65 5.26 -2.37
C TYR A 68 -17.44 6.77 -2.39
N ALA A 69 -17.73 7.44 -3.51
CA ALA A 69 -17.66 8.89 -3.61
C ALA A 69 -18.62 9.58 -2.62
N SER A 70 -19.77 8.97 -2.32
CA SER A 70 -20.72 9.44 -1.32
C SER A 70 -20.27 9.08 0.11
N LEU A 71 -20.01 7.79 0.36
CA LEU A 71 -19.68 7.25 1.68
C LEU A 71 -18.39 7.84 2.26
N HIS A 72 -17.40 8.07 1.39
CA HIS A 72 -16.08 8.56 1.76
C HIS A 72 -15.82 9.99 1.24
N LYS A 73 -16.89 10.76 0.96
CA LYS A 73 -16.81 12.10 0.38
C LYS A 73 -15.78 13.00 1.08
N ALA A 74 -15.76 13.02 2.40
CA ALA A 74 -14.85 13.86 3.18
C ALA A 74 -13.36 13.57 2.86
N TYR A 75 -12.98 12.31 2.66
CA TYR A 75 -11.61 11.93 2.33
C TYR A 75 -11.23 12.32 0.90
N TYR A 76 -12.15 12.14 -0.05
CA TYR A 76 -11.94 12.56 -1.44
C TYR A 76 -11.84 14.08 -1.54
N ASP A 77 -12.75 14.83 -0.90
CA ASP A 77 -12.74 16.29 -0.84
C ASP A 77 -11.44 16.81 -0.20
N GLU A 78 -10.98 16.21 0.91
CA GLU A 78 -9.74 16.58 1.59
C GLU A 78 -8.53 16.43 0.65
N LEU A 79 -8.41 15.29 -0.02
CA LEU A 79 -7.29 15.01 -0.91
C LEU A 79 -7.34 15.82 -2.21
N LEU A 80 -8.53 16.12 -2.73
CA LEU A 80 -8.71 17.02 -3.87
C LEU A 80 -8.36 18.46 -3.49
N GLY A 81 -8.85 18.94 -2.34
CA GLY A 81 -8.55 20.28 -1.82
C GLY A 81 -7.06 20.50 -1.54
N ALA A 82 -6.36 19.46 -1.09
CA ALA A 82 -4.91 19.47 -0.88
C ALA A 82 -4.09 19.27 -2.18
N GLY A 83 -4.74 19.02 -3.33
CA GLY A 83 -4.08 18.71 -4.60
C GLY A 83 -3.28 17.40 -4.58
N VAL A 84 -3.59 16.50 -3.64
CA VAL A 84 -2.99 15.16 -3.55
C VAL A 84 -3.61 14.23 -4.59
N LEU A 85 -4.92 14.37 -4.82
CA LEU A 85 -5.64 13.75 -5.93
C LEU A 85 -6.01 14.80 -6.98
N THR A 86 -6.03 14.38 -8.24
CA THR A 86 -6.64 15.11 -9.35
C THR A 86 -7.39 14.13 -10.26
N PRO A 87 -8.41 14.56 -11.02
CA PRO A 87 -9.07 13.69 -11.99
C PRO A 87 -8.08 13.06 -12.98
N LEU A 88 -8.28 11.78 -13.29
CA LEU A 88 -7.57 11.11 -14.37
C LEU A 88 -8.19 11.54 -15.70
N THR A 89 -7.46 12.36 -16.46
CA THR A 89 -7.88 12.84 -17.78
C THR A 89 -7.22 12.10 -18.94
N SER A 90 -6.12 11.39 -18.68
CA SER A 90 -5.38 10.64 -19.70
C SER A 90 -6.08 9.33 -20.06
N GLN A 91 -6.03 8.97 -21.33
CA GLN A 91 -6.63 7.72 -21.83
C GLN A 91 -5.91 6.48 -21.28
N VAL A 92 -6.70 5.52 -20.80
CA VAL A 92 -6.25 4.18 -20.38
C VAL A 92 -6.91 3.13 -21.26
N GLU A 93 -6.13 2.50 -22.12
CA GLU A 93 -6.62 1.45 -23.02
C GLU A 93 -6.90 0.15 -22.26
N GLY A 94 -7.99 -0.53 -22.64
CA GLY A 94 -8.40 -1.79 -22.01
C GLY A 94 -8.83 -1.65 -20.55
N MET A 95 -9.10 -0.42 -20.07
CA MET A 95 -9.75 -0.21 -18.79
C MET A 95 -11.09 -0.95 -18.80
N ARG A 96 -11.34 -1.73 -17.75
CA ARG A 96 -12.60 -2.45 -17.61
C ARG A 96 -13.74 -1.45 -17.46
N THR A 97 -14.89 -1.75 -18.07
CA THR A 97 -16.13 -1.01 -17.81
C THR A 97 -16.40 -1.01 -16.32
N THR A 98 -16.43 0.18 -15.74
CA THR A 98 -16.81 0.40 -14.34
C THR A 98 -18.29 0.74 -14.27
N GLN A 99 -18.84 0.73 -13.06
CA GLN A 99 -20.18 1.26 -12.81
C GLN A 99 -20.30 2.69 -13.36
N GLU A 100 -21.45 3.00 -13.96
CA GLU A 100 -21.75 4.36 -14.42
C GLU A 100 -21.59 5.37 -13.28
N GLY A 101 -20.97 6.51 -13.57
CA GLY A 101 -20.64 7.53 -12.56
C GLY A 101 -19.38 7.26 -11.73
N THR A 102 -18.65 6.16 -11.98
CA THR A 102 -17.33 5.95 -11.35
C THR A 102 -16.36 7.05 -11.78
N THR A 103 -15.70 7.67 -10.81
CA THR A 103 -14.67 8.69 -11.06
C THR A 103 -13.29 8.11 -10.81
N HIS A 104 -12.33 8.45 -11.67
CA HIS A 104 -10.94 8.02 -11.56
C HIS A 104 -10.03 9.21 -11.23
N TYR A 105 -9.07 8.97 -10.34
CA TYR A 105 -8.11 9.98 -9.88
C TYR A 105 -6.68 9.48 -10.00
N VAL A 106 -5.76 10.42 -10.21
CA VAL A 106 -4.30 10.22 -10.16
C VAL A 106 -3.67 11.11 -9.11
N THR A 107 -2.40 10.87 -8.82
CA THR A 107 -1.64 11.61 -7.81
C THR A 107 -0.51 12.42 -8.47
N PRO A 108 -0.64 13.76 -8.58
CA PRO A 108 0.37 14.62 -9.21
C PRO A 108 1.74 14.64 -8.50
N LYS A 109 1.86 14.03 -7.32
CA LYS A 109 3.13 13.84 -6.57
C LYS A 109 3.48 12.36 -6.33
N GLY A 110 2.79 11.45 -7.04
CA GLY A 110 2.94 10.00 -6.94
C GLY A 110 2.08 9.40 -5.83
N SER A 111 1.71 8.14 -5.94
CA SER A 111 0.72 7.47 -5.09
C SER A 111 1.08 7.46 -3.60
N SER A 112 2.38 7.50 -3.28
CA SER A 112 2.85 7.62 -1.89
C SER A 112 2.49 8.95 -1.23
N SER A 113 2.11 9.97 -2.01
CA SER A 113 1.68 11.28 -1.51
C SER A 113 0.40 11.20 -0.66
N ILE A 114 -0.52 10.28 -0.96
CA ILE A 114 -1.73 10.06 -0.15
C ILE A 114 -1.34 9.59 1.25
N VAL A 115 -0.41 8.63 1.34
CA VAL A 115 0.07 8.10 2.62
C VAL A 115 0.83 9.19 3.40
N LYS A 116 1.66 9.98 2.71
CA LYS A 116 2.42 11.08 3.34
C LYS A 116 1.52 12.20 3.86
N HIS A 117 0.45 12.52 3.13
CA HIS A 117 -0.58 13.47 3.55
C HIS A 117 -1.16 13.06 4.90
N PHE A 118 -1.65 11.82 5.02
CA PHE A 118 -2.24 11.37 6.30
C PHE A 118 -1.20 11.13 7.42
N ILE A 119 0.05 10.81 7.10
CA ILE A 119 1.15 10.82 8.09
C ILE A 119 1.32 12.22 8.70
N GLN A 120 1.28 13.25 7.85
CA GLN A 120 1.38 14.64 8.28
C GLN A 120 0.16 15.08 9.09
N GLU A 121 -1.06 14.79 8.62
CA GLU A 121 -2.30 15.09 9.34
C GLU A 121 -2.38 14.41 10.72
N GLY A 122 -1.88 13.17 10.83
CA GLY A 122 -1.78 12.48 12.11
C GLY A 122 -0.69 13.01 13.04
N GLY A 123 0.19 13.89 12.56
CA GLY A 123 1.40 14.30 13.28
C GLY A 123 2.25 13.07 13.67
N LEU A 124 2.31 12.08 12.79
CA LEU A 124 3.05 10.84 13.04
C LEU A 124 4.55 11.10 12.90
N SER A 125 5.36 10.41 13.70
CA SER A 125 6.83 10.38 13.58
C SER A 125 7.29 9.01 13.09
N PRO A 126 7.45 8.80 11.76
CA PRO A 126 7.81 7.50 11.23
C PRO A 126 9.26 7.11 11.55
N LYS A 127 9.45 5.89 12.07
CA LYS A 127 10.74 5.21 12.07
C LYS A 127 10.74 4.13 10.98
N PHE A 128 11.54 4.35 9.96
CA PHE A 128 11.75 3.39 8.87
C PHE A 128 12.83 2.38 9.22
N GLU A 129 12.94 1.33 8.41
CA GLU A 129 13.87 0.21 8.61
C GLU A 129 13.66 -0.52 9.96
N GLN A 130 12.44 -0.43 10.51
CA GLN A 130 12.01 -1.09 11.73
C GLN A 130 11.19 -2.34 11.39
N HIS A 131 11.86 -3.47 11.18
CA HIS A 131 11.18 -4.74 10.95
C HIS A 131 10.76 -5.38 12.27
N VAL A 132 9.52 -5.11 12.71
CA VAL A 132 8.93 -5.74 13.90
C VAL A 132 8.92 -7.26 13.75
N ARG A 133 9.48 -7.97 14.73
CA ARG A 133 9.59 -9.45 14.74
C ARG A 133 8.81 -10.11 15.87
N SER A 134 8.63 -9.43 17.01
CA SER A 134 7.88 -9.96 18.13
C SER A 134 7.19 -8.85 18.91
N ILE A 135 6.03 -9.19 19.47
CA ILE A 135 5.23 -8.30 20.32
C ILE A 135 4.81 -9.13 21.53
N GLU A 136 5.25 -8.71 22.71
CA GLU A 136 5.10 -9.43 23.98
C GLU A 136 4.33 -8.57 24.98
N ARG A 137 3.43 -9.18 25.76
CA ARG A 137 2.76 -8.48 26.87
C ARG A 137 3.80 -8.18 27.96
N GLN A 138 3.88 -6.92 28.39
CA GLN A 138 4.81 -6.50 29.45
C GLN A 138 4.19 -5.37 30.29
N ASP A 139 4.16 -5.54 31.61
CA ASP A 139 3.80 -4.51 32.62
C ASP A 139 2.53 -3.69 32.27
N GLY A 140 1.48 -4.35 31.78
CA GLY A 140 0.21 -3.71 31.42
C GLY A 140 0.14 -3.07 30.02
N GLY A 141 1.22 -3.17 29.24
CA GLY A 141 1.30 -2.76 27.83
C GLY A 141 2.00 -3.81 26.95
N TRP A 142 2.61 -3.35 25.86
CA TRP A 142 3.17 -4.19 24.80
C TRP A 142 4.63 -3.83 24.51
N SER A 143 5.53 -4.80 24.70
CA SER A 143 6.93 -4.73 24.33
C SER A 143 7.10 -5.13 22.87
N VAL A 144 7.55 -4.21 22.02
CA VAL A 144 7.71 -4.42 20.57
C VAL A 144 9.19 -4.47 20.24
N ARG A 145 9.64 -5.56 19.61
CA ARG A 145 11.04 -5.77 19.23
C ARG A 145 11.18 -5.89 17.72
N THR A 146 12.22 -5.26 17.18
CA THR A 146 12.57 -5.36 15.76
C THR A 146 13.69 -6.37 15.52
N GLN A 147 13.88 -6.76 14.26
CA GLN A 147 15.01 -7.59 13.82
C GLN A 147 16.36 -6.87 13.99
N GLY A 148 16.37 -5.54 13.90
CA GLY A 148 17.58 -4.71 14.08
C GLY A 148 17.98 -4.47 15.54
N GLY A 149 17.23 -5.02 16.51
CA GLY A 149 17.52 -4.90 17.93
C GLY A 149 16.82 -3.75 18.65
N GLU A 150 16.14 -2.85 17.93
CA GLU A 150 15.30 -1.80 18.54
C GLU A 150 14.18 -2.46 19.38
N ALA A 151 13.97 -1.94 20.59
CA ALA A 151 12.89 -2.37 21.47
C ALA A 151 12.24 -1.15 22.13
N ALA A 152 10.91 -1.14 22.17
CA ALA A 152 10.16 -0.10 22.88
C ALA A 152 8.81 -0.65 23.37
N THR A 153 8.30 -0.06 24.46
CA THR A 153 6.99 -0.39 25.02
C THR A 153 5.92 0.59 24.55
N PHE A 154 4.68 0.12 24.39
CA PHE A 154 3.51 0.92 23.99
C PHE A 154 2.27 0.45 24.75
N ASP A 155 1.30 1.33 24.95
CA ASP A 155 0.01 0.98 25.56
C ASP A 155 -0.91 0.31 24.54
N VAL A 156 -0.77 0.69 23.27
CA VAL A 156 -1.53 0.15 22.14
C VAL A 156 -0.60 -0.16 20.98
N VAL A 157 -0.81 -1.30 20.32
CA VAL A 157 -0.14 -1.69 19.08
C VAL A 157 -1.17 -2.07 18.03
N VAL A 158 -1.10 -1.39 16.89
CA VAL A 158 -1.91 -1.63 15.70
C VAL A 158 -1.03 -2.23 14.62
N MET A 159 -1.45 -3.35 14.02
CA MET A 159 -0.75 -4.03 12.94
C MET A 159 -1.55 -3.90 11.65
N THR A 160 -1.00 -3.24 10.63
CA THR A 160 -1.65 -3.09 9.32
C THR A 160 -0.84 -3.72 8.17
N MET A 161 0.15 -4.56 8.48
CA MET A 161 0.86 -5.35 7.48
C MET A 161 -0.03 -6.50 6.97
N PRO A 162 0.23 -7.06 5.77
CA PRO A 162 -0.53 -8.21 5.25
C PRO A 162 -0.60 -9.36 6.26
N VAL A 163 -1.76 -10.02 6.36
CA VAL A 163 -2.04 -11.07 7.36
C VAL A 163 -0.94 -12.15 7.47
N PRO A 164 -0.34 -12.66 6.37
CA PRO A 164 0.78 -13.60 6.48
C PRO A 164 2.01 -13.07 7.25
N GLN A 165 2.23 -11.76 7.29
CA GLN A 165 3.28 -11.14 8.10
C GLN A 165 2.89 -11.07 9.58
N VAL A 166 1.60 -10.89 9.89
CA VAL A 166 1.08 -10.96 11.27
C VAL A 166 1.24 -12.38 11.82
N LEU A 167 0.87 -13.39 11.03
CA LEU A 167 1.08 -14.82 11.35
C LEU A 167 2.55 -15.19 11.54
N GLY A 168 3.48 -14.39 11.01
CA GLY A 168 4.92 -14.57 11.16
C GLY A 168 5.53 -13.90 12.40
N LEU A 169 4.75 -13.15 13.18
CA LEU A 169 5.23 -12.52 14.42
C LEU A 169 5.41 -13.55 15.53
N GLY A 170 6.41 -13.33 16.39
CA GLY A 170 6.60 -14.08 17.64
C GLY A 170 5.99 -13.38 18.87
N GLY A 171 6.20 -13.99 20.03
CA GLY A 171 5.73 -13.47 21.32
C GLY A 171 4.25 -13.72 21.57
N THR A 172 3.64 -12.90 22.43
CA THR A 172 2.24 -13.02 22.83
C THR A 172 1.26 -12.93 21.65
N VAL A 173 1.59 -12.20 20.57
CA VAL A 173 0.77 -12.21 19.34
C VAL A 173 0.62 -13.63 18.79
N LYS A 174 1.72 -14.40 18.74
CA LYS A 174 1.70 -15.78 18.24
C LYS A 174 0.87 -16.67 19.15
N GLU A 175 1.06 -16.55 20.46
CA GLU A 175 0.36 -17.35 21.46
C GLU A 175 -1.16 -17.12 21.41
N LEU A 176 -1.60 -15.85 21.33
CA LEU A 176 -3.02 -15.50 21.23
C LEU A 176 -3.66 -16.06 19.96
N ILE A 177 -2.96 -15.96 18.82
CA ILE A 177 -3.46 -16.48 17.55
C ILE A 177 -3.51 -18.02 17.56
N ASP A 178 -2.47 -18.69 18.06
CA ASP A 178 -2.40 -20.16 18.08
C ASP A 178 -3.39 -20.81 19.06
N GLN A 179 -3.82 -20.08 20.11
CA GLN A 179 -4.77 -20.58 21.11
C GLN A 179 -6.24 -20.47 20.68
N ASP A 180 -6.54 -19.66 19.65
CA ASP A 180 -7.89 -19.50 19.09
C ASP A 180 -7.95 -20.16 17.71
N ASP A 181 -8.41 -21.41 17.66
CA ASP A 181 -8.51 -22.20 16.42
C ASP A 181 -9.32 -21.50 15.34
N LYS A 182 -10.39 -20.78 15.71
CA LYS A 182 -11.24 -20.08 14.75
C LYS A 182 -10.50 -18.88 14.19
N LEU A 183 -9.90 -18.06 15.04
CA LEU A 183 -9.11 -16.91 14.60
C LEU A 183 -7.94 -17.32 13.72
N LEU A 184 -7.20 -18.37 14.10
CA LEU A 184 -6.11 -18.93 13.31
C LEU A 184 -6.59 -19.38 11.93
N SER A 185 -7.72 -20.10 11.86
CA SER A 185 -8.33 -20.55 10.61
C SER A 185 -8.74 -19.36 9.74
N ASP A 186 -9.44 -18.38 10.32
CA ASP A 186 -9.91 -17.19 9.62
C ASP A 186 -8.74 -16.35 9.08
N LEU A 187 -7.68 -16.14 9.87
CA LEU A 187 -6.46 -15.46 9.41
C LEU A 187 -5.73 -16.23 8.31
N LYS A 188 -5.64 -17.56 8.41
CA LYS A 188 -5.02 -18.40 7.36
C LYS A 188 -5.82 -18.43 6.06
N SER A 189 -7.12 -18.16 6.10
CA SER A 189 -7.97 -18.05 4.91
C SER A 189 -7.71 -16.78 4.08
N VAL A 190 -7.00 -15.80 4.65
CA VAL A 190 -6.69 -14.55 3.95
C VAL A 190 -5.57 -14.75 2.94
N GLU A 191 -5.90 -14.65 1.67
CA GLU A 191 -4.99 -14.87 0.55
C GLU A 191 -4.71 -13.60 -0.24
N TYR A 192 -3.51 -13.53 -0.82
CA TYR A 192 -3.09 -12.44 -1.68
C TYR A 192 -2.50 -12.99 -2.98
N SER A 193 -2.80 -12.32 -4.08
CA SER A 193 -2.07 -12.48 -5.33
C SER A 193 -0.62 -12.00 -5.20
N SER A 194 0.28 -12.53 -6.05
CA SER A 194 1.66 -12.06 -6.17
C SER A 194 1.91 -11.45 -7.54
N ARG A 195 2.68 -10.36 -7.60
CA ARG A 195 3.09 -9.68 -8.84
C ARG A 195 4.50 -9.11 -8.72
N TYR A 196 5.11 -8.81 -9.86
CA TYR A 196 6.26 -7.93 -9.96
C TYR A 196 5.87 -6.62 -10.64
N ALA A 197 6.57 -5.55 -10.27
CA ALA A 197 6.53 -4.27 -10.94
C ALA A 197 7.94 -3.90 -11.43
N LEU A 198 8.06 -3.49 -12.68
CA LEU A 198 9.29 -2.96 -13.27
C LEU A 198 9.09 -1.49 -13.57
N GLY A 199 9.78 -0.63 -12.81
CA GLY A 199 9.89 0.80 -13.09
C GLY A 199 11.11 1.07 -13.97
N LEU A 200 10.91 1.85 -15.02
CA LEU A 200 11.94 2.31 -15.97
C LEU A 200 11.98 3.83 -15.94
N PHE A 201 13.18 4.40 -15.87
CA PHE A 201 13.42 5.84 -15.91
C PHE A 201 14.27 6.19 -17.12
N PHE A 202 13.83 7.15 -17.92
CA PHE A 202 14.51 7.55 -19.16
C PHE A 202 15.02 8.99 -19.05
N GLU A 203 15.89 9.39 -19.97
CA GLU A 203 16.33 10.79 -20.10
C GLU A 203 15.18 11.70 -20.52
N GLU A 204 15.30 12.97 -20.18
CA GLU A 204 14.41 14.00 -20.70
C GLU A 204 14.44 14.00 -22.24
N GLY A 205 13.26 14.13 -22.86
CA GLY A 205 13.11 14.06 -24.32
C GLY A 205 13.09 12.66 -24.91
N ALA A 206 13.26 11.60 -24.11
CA ALA A 206 13.17 10.22 -24.58
C ALA A 206 11.82 9.92 -25.26
N GLN A 207 11.88 9.32 -26.45
CA GLN A 207 10.70 8.96 -27.23
C GLN A 207 10.14 7.63 -26.74
N VAL A 208 9.24 7.70 -25.77
CA VAL A 208 8.56 6.54 -25.17
C VAL A 208 7.05 6.68 -25.38
N SER A 209 6.44 5.73 -26.10
CA SER A 209 5.02 5.71 -26.42
C SER A 209 4.46 4.28 -26.38
N LEU A 210 3.17 4.14 -26.06
CA LEU A 210 2.47 2.86 -26.11
C LEU A 210 1.90 2.54 -27.51
N GLY A 211 2.21 3.35 -28.51
CA GLY A 211 1.63 3.30 -29.86
C GLY A 211 1.10 4.67 -30.30
N GLU A 212 0.42 4.70 -31.45
CA GLU A 212 -0.03 5.94 -32.10
C GLU A 212 -1.22 6.62 -31.41
N GLY A 213 -2.02 5.86 -30.64
CA GLY A 213 -3.26 6.34 -30.01
C GLY A 213 -3.06 7.30 -28.82
N GLY A 214 -1.83 7.64 -28.45
CA GLY A 214 -1.54 8.60 -27.37
C GLY A 214 -1.89 8.13 -25.96
N ALA A 215 -2.29 6.87 -25.76
CA ALA A 215 -2.64 6.33 -24.46
C ALA A 215 -1.50 6.45 -23.45
N ALA A 216 -1.86 6.84 -22.22
CA ALA A 216 -0.92 6.94 -21.12
C ALA A 216 -0.74 5.61 -20.39
N ALA A 217 -1.71 4.70 -20.49
CA ALA A 217 -1.64 3.37 -19.92
C ALA A 217 -2.45 2.36 -20.72
N ARG A 218 -2.12 1.07 -20.57
CA ARG A 218 -2.77 -0.04 -21.27
C ARG A 218 -2.86 -1.26 -20.36
N TYR A 219 -4.04 -1.88 -20.32
CA TYR A 219 -4.22 -3.24 -19.83
C TYR A 219 -3.93 -4.25 -20.94
N ILE A 220 -3.12 -5.26 -20.62
CA ILE A 220 -2.68 -6.31 -21.55
C ILE A 220 -3.31 -7.63 -21.09
N SER A 221 -4.11 -8.27 -21.95
CA SER A 221 -4.79 -9.54 -21.64
C SER A 221 -4.19 -10.75 -22.37
N SER A 222 -3.47 -10.53 -23.46
CA SER A 222 -2.92 -11.59 -24.32
C SER A 222 -1.52 -12.07 -23.93
N ASP A 223 -0.81 -11.33 -23.09
CA ASP A 223 0.57 -11.63 -22.72
C ASP A 223 0.66 -12.48 -21.43
N PRO A 224 1.49 -13.54 -21.39
CA PRO A 224 1.62 -14.38 -20.20
C PRO A 224 2.33 -13.69 -19.03
N ILE A 225 3.20 -12.71 -19.32
CA ILE A 225 4.03 -11.99 -18.35
C ILE A 225 3.38 -10.65 -18.00
N ALA A 226 3.06 -9.81 -18.97
CA ALA A 226 2.59 -8.45 -18.79
C ALA A 226 1.07 -8.38 -18.55
N ARG A 227 0.64 -7.57 -17.58
CA ARG A 227 -0.79 -7.31 -17.34
C ARG A 227 -1.18 -5.85 -17.53
N PHE A 228 -0.28 -4.94 -17.22
CA PHE A 228 -0.53 -3.51 -17.27
C PHE A 228 0.78 -2.78 -17.52
N ILE A 229 0.73 -1.74 -18.34
CA ILE A 229 1.84 -0.83 -18.56
C ILE A 229 1.34 0.62 -18.53
N ALA A 230 2.12 1.54 -17.95
CA ALA A 230 1.81 2.96 -17.95
C ALA A 230 3.05 3.81 -18.16
N LEU A 231 2.90 4.85 -18.99
CA LEU A 231 3.78 6.01 -19.06
C LEU A 231 3.43 6.90 -17.87
N ASP A 232 4.10 6.72 -16.74
CA ASP A 232 3.65 7.24 -15.45
C ASP A 232 3.56 8.77 -15.47
N ASN A 233 4.54 9.42 -16.12
CA ASN A 233 4.58 10.86 -16.34
C ASN A 233 3.42 11.41 -17.19
N LYS A 234 2.99 10.68 -18.23
CA LYS A 234 1.82 11.07 -19.04
C LYS A 234 0.50 10.80 -18.30
N LYS A 235 0.43 9.72 -17.54
CA LYS A 235 -0.76 9.37 -16.72
C LYS A 235 -1.03 10.44 -15.65
N ARG A 236 0.03 10.93 -14.99
CA ARG A 236 -0.04 11.96 -13.94
C ARG A 236 0.05 13.40 -14.46
N GLY A 237 0.39 13.59 -15.73
CA GLY A 237 0.54 14.91 -16.36
C GLY A 237 1.76 15.73 -15.92
N SER A 238 2.78 15.11 -15.31
CA SER A 238 3.99 15.82 -14.83
C SER A 238 5.17 14.88 -14.58
N GLY A 239 6.39 15.44 -14.49
CA GLY A 239 7.63 14.72 -14.17
C GLY A 239 8.35 14.19 -15.41
N GLY A 240 9.58 13.69 -15.20
CA GLY A 240 10.42 13.13 -16.25
C GLY A 240 9.89 11.80 -16.83
N PRO A 241 10.35 11.36 -18.02
CA PRO A 241 9.80 10.19 -18.69
C PRO A 241 10.06 8.90 -17.92
N SER A 242 8.97 8.23 -17.52
CA SER A 242 9.03 7.02 -16.71
C SER A 242 7.93 6.03 -17.10
N VAL A 243 8.21 4.74 -16.93
CA VAL A 243 7.28 3.67 -17.25
C VAL A 243 7.20 2.68 -16.11
N VAL A 244 6.00 2.17 -15.84
CA VAL A 244 5.80 0.98 -15.01
C VAL A 244 5.19 -0.15 -15.82
N LEU A 245 5.73 -1.35 -15.67
CA LEU A 245 5.11 -2.60 -16.08
C LEU A 245 4.69 -3.38 -14.84
N HIS A 246 3.46 -3.88 -14.80
CA HIS A 246 3.02 -4.88 -13.84
C HIS A 246 2.86 -6.23 -14.51
N THR A 247 3.38 -7.28 -13.86
CA THR A 247 3.22 -8.64 -14.35
C THR A 247 1.83 -9.18 -14.06
N SER A 248 1.42 -10.22 -14.79
CA SER A 248 0.24 -11.06 -14.54
C SER A 248 0.32 -11.76 -13.17
N ILE A 249 -0.85 -12.18 -12.65
CA ILE A 249 -0.92 -12.98 -11.43
C ILE A 249 -0.27 -14.35 -11.64
N PRO A 250 -0.54 -15.09 -12.74
CA PRO A 250 0.12 -16.38 -12.99
C PRO A 250 1.65 -16.27 -13.00
N PHE A 251 2.21 -15.27 -13.67
CA PHE A 251 3.66 -15.06 -13.68
C PHE A 251 4.22 -14.74 -12.29
N GLY A 252 3.56 -13.85 -11.56
CA GLY A 252 3.98 -13.49 -10.20
C GLY A 252 3.93 -14.67 -9.24
N LYS A 253 2.89 -15.51 -9.30
CA LYS A 253 2.74 -16.73 -8.51
C LYS A 253 3.84 -17.76 -8.84
N ALA A 254 4.08 -18.02 -10.13
CA ALA A 254 5.10 -18.98 -10.56
C ALA A 254 6.53 -18.57 -10.18
N ASN A 255 6.77 -17.28 -9.93
CA ASN A 255 8.08 -16.72 -9.61
C ASN A 255 8.15 -16.12 -8.20
N VAL A 256 7.24 -16.46 -7.29
CA VAL A 256 7.10 -15.78 -5.99
C VAL A 256 8.35 -15.91 -5.09
N GLU A 257 9.09 -17.01 -5.21
CA GLU A 257 10.33 -17.26 -4.46
C GLU A 257 11.57 -16.64 -5.10
N LYS A 258 11.49 -16.21 -6.37
CA LYS A 258 12.61 -15.50 -7.01
C LYS A 258 12.79 -14.11 -6.39
N THR A 259 14.02 -13.61 -6.45
CA THR A 259 14.34 -12.23 -6.06
C THR A 259 14.02 -11.26 -7.21
N PRO A 260 13.81 -9.95 -6.92
CA PRO A 260 13.67 -8.95 -7.97
C PRO A 260 14.82 -8.96 -8.99
N ASP A 261 16.05 -9.22 -8.57
CA ASP A 261 17.22 -9.26 -9.46
C ASP A 261 17.22 -10.46 -10.41
N GLN A 262 16.69 -11.61 -9.97
CA GLN A 262 16.53 -12.78 -10.84
C GLN A 262 15.42 -12.59 -11.89
N VAL A 263 14.37 -11.82 -11.58
CA VAL A 263 13.22 -11.61 -12.48
C VAL A 263 13.41 -10.41 -13.40
N LYS A 264 14.19 -9.40 -12.97
CA LYS A 264 14.43 -8.15 -13.71
C LYS A 264 14.87 -8.37 -15.16
N PRO A 265 15.82 -9.27 -15.50
CA PRO A 265 16.20 -9.51 -16.90
C PRO A 265 15.05 -10.00 -17.78
N VAL A 266 14.19 -10.88 -17.24
CA VAL A 266 13.02 -11.42 -17.95
C VAL A 266 12.02 -10.31 -18.28
N LEU A 267 11.79 -9.38 -17.33
CA LEU A 267 10.86 -8.27 -17.55
C LEU A 267 11.43 -7.21 -18.50
N LEU A 268 12.75 -7.02 -18.52
CA LEU A 268 13.40 -6.14 -19.48
C LEU A 268 13.29 -6.70 -20.90
N GLU A 269 13.45 -8.02 -21.07
CA GLU A 269 13.25 -8.66 -22.38
C GLU A 269 11.80 -8.54 -22.85
N CYS A 270 10.84 -8.79 -21.95
CA CYS A 270 9.42 -8.56 -22.23
C CYS A 270 9.12 -7.13 -22.71
N ILE A 271 9.77 -6.11 -22.13
CA ILE A 271 9.65 -4.72 -22.60
C ILE A 271 10.26 -4.53 -23.98
N LYS A 272 11.43 -5.10 -24.27
CA LYS A 272 12.08 -5.02 -25.58
C LYS A 272 11.24 -5.69 -26.66
N ASP A 273 10.66 -6.84 -26.38
CA ASP A 273 9.78 -7.56 -27.30
C ASP A 273 8.52 -6.74 -27.63
N MET A 274 7.91 -6.12 -26.63
CA MET A 274 6.72 -5.28 -26.83
C MET A 274 7.01 -3.92 -27.47
N TYR A 275 8.17 -3.33 -27.17
CA TYR A 275 8.54 -1.97 -27.56
C TYR A 275 10.00 -1.89 -28.03
N PRO A 276 10.35 -2.53 -29.17
CA PRO A 276 11.74 -2.65 -29.64
C PRO A 276 12.40 -1.32 -30.01
N HIS A 277 11.60 -0.27 -30.21
CA HIS A 277 12.07 1.06 -30.59
C HIS A 277 12.33 2.00 -29.41
N TRP A 278 12.01 1.59 -28.18
CA TRP A 278 12.28 2.43 -27.01
C TRP A 278 13.79 2.54 -26.76
N PRO A 279 14.27 3.73 -26.34
CA PRO A 279 15.65 3.89 -25.92
C PRO A 279 15.94 3.05 -24.66
N GLU A 280 17.22 2.84 -24.35
CA GLU A 280 17.58 2.18 -23.10
C GLU A 280 17.23 3.06 -21.88
N ALA A 281 16.66 2.44 -20.85
CA ALA A 281 16.37 3.13 -19.59
C ALA A 281 17.66 3.43 -18.82
N LYS A 282 17.80 4.64 -18.27
CA LYS A 282 18.97 5.04 -17.45
C LYS A 282 19.00 4.40 -16.09
N ALA A 283 17.83 4.13 -15.54
CA ALA A 283 17.69 3.42 -14.29
C ALA A 283 16.49 2.48 -14.35
N VAL A 284 16.59 1.38 -13.62
CA VAL A 284 15.58 0.33 -13.56
C VAL A 284 15.34 -0.04 -12.11
N LYS A 285 14.06 -0.11 -11.71
CA LYS A 285 13.65 -0.58 -10.39
C LYS A 285 12.70 -1.76 -10.52
N CYS A 286 13.15 -2.94 -10.10
CA CYS A 286 12.29 -4.11 -9.97
C CYS A 286 11.78 -4.23 -8.52
N GLN A 287 10.47 -4.43 -8.35
CA GLN A 287 9.81 -4.59 -7.06
C GLN A 287 8.97 -5.86 -7.06
N LYS A 288 9.15 -6.69 -6.03
CA LYS A 288 8.30 -7.85 -5.77
C LYS A 288 7.17 -7.47 -4.82
N TRP A 289 5.93 -7.66 -5.26
CA TRP A 289 4.74 -7.61 -4.42
C TRP A 289 4.31 -9.03 -4.11
N ARG A 290 4.94 -9.65 -3.09
CA ARG A 290 4.58 -11.01 -2.65
C ARG A 290 3.11 -11.07 -2.23
N PHE A 291 2.66 -10.05 -1.51
CA PHE A 291 1.27 -9.84 -1.13
C PHE A 291 0.78 -8.57 -1.86
N SER A 292 0.28 -8.73 -3.08
CA SER A 292 -0.13 -7.63 -3.97
C SER A 292 -1.55 -7.18 -3.64
N GLN A 293 -2.55 -7.98 -4.02
CA GLN A 293 -3.97 -7.69 -3.78
C GLN A 293 -4.62 -8.91 -3.13
N VAL A 294 -5.51 -8.66 -2.18
CA VAL A 294 -6.36 -9.66 -1.52
C VAL A 294 -7.19 -10.38 -2.57
N THR A 295 -7.11 -11.71 -2.56
CA THR A 295 -7.95 -12.60 -3.38
C THR A 295 -9.02 -13.28 -2.54
N SER A 296 -8.74 -13.49 -1.26
CA SER A 296 -9.67 -13.99 -0.25
C SER A 296 -9.44 -13.15 1.01
N ALA A 297 -10.48 -12.44 1.46
CA ALA A 297 -10.40 -11.58 2.64
C ALA A 297 -10.82 -12.33 3.91
N PHE A 298 -10.55 -11.73 5.07
CA PHE A 298 -10.98 -12.26 6.37
C PHE A 298 -12.51 -12.41 6.40
N PRO A 299 -13.05 -13.54 6.91
CA PRO A 299 -14.48 -13.77 6.95
C PRO A 299 -15.27 -12.64 7.64
N GLY A 300 -16.32 -12.17 6.97
CA GLY A 300 -17.19 -11.11 7.49
C GLY A 300 -16.69 -9.68 7.29
N LEU A 301 -15.49 -9.48 6.73
CA LEU A 301 -14.94 -8.16 6.38
C LEU A 301 -15.03 -7.12 7.52
N PRO A 302 -14.59 -7.43 8.76
CA PRO A 302 -14.86 -6.58 9.92
C PRO A 302 -14.07 -5.26 9.92
N GLY A 303 -13.19 -5.02 8.95
CA GLY A 303 -12.27 -3.88 8.95
C GLY A 303 -11.08 -4.05 9.89
N SER A 304 -11.25 -4.70 11.04
CA SER A 304 -10.20 -5.02 12.00
C SER A 304 -10.59 -6.16 12.94
N VAL A 305 -9.61 -6.74 13.63
CA VAL A 305 -9.80 -7.69 14.72
C VAL A 305 -8.93 -7.28 15.91
N THR A 306 -9.52 -7.28 17.11
CA THR A 306 -8.79 -7.07 18.37
C THR A 306 -8.33 -8.42 18.91
N LEU A 307 -7.01 -8.64 18.97
CA LEU A 307 -6.42 -9.88 19.49
C LEU A 307 -6.44 -9.92 21.02
N ALA A 308 -6.24 -8.75 21.64
CA ALA A 308 -6.28 -8.53 23.07
C ALA A 308 -6.45 -7.03 23.33
N GLU A 309 -6.69 -6.64 24.59
CA GLU A 309 -6.71 -5.25 25.00
C GLU A 309 -5.47 -4.47 24.53
N GLY A 310 -5.70 -3.43 23.72
CA GLY A 310 -4.65 -2.59 23.13
C GLY A 310 -3.87 -3.26 21.99
N LEU A 311 -4.34 -4.38 21.42
CA LEU A 311 -3.65 -5.08 20.34
C LEU A 311 -4.62 -5.37 19.19
N VAL A 312 -4.50 -4.61 18.10
CA VAL A 312 -5.46 -4.60 16.99
C VAL A 312 -4.75 -4.94 15.68
N VAL A 313 -5.39 -5.75 14.84
CA VAL A 313 -4.96 -6.04 13.47
C VAL A 313 -5.97 -5.46 12.49
N GLY A 314 -5.49 -4.82 11.43
CA GLY A 314 -6.31 -4.31 10.34
C GLY A 314 -5.56 -4.32 9.01
N GLY A 315 -6.04 -3.51 8.06
CA GLY A 315 -5.57 -3.46 6.68
C GLY A 315 -6.56 -4.08 5.70
N ASP A 316 -6.20 -4.04 4.43
CA ASP A 316 -7.05 -4.51 3.33
C ASP A 316 -7.43 -5.99 3.40
N GLY A 317 -6.66 -6.82 4.11
CA GLY A 317 -6.99 -8.22 4.38
C GLY A 317 -8.31 -8.41 5.13
N PHE A 318 -8.80 -7.37 5.81
CA PHE A 318 -10.08 -7.36 6.54
C PHE A 318 -11.19 -6.61 5.80
N THR A 319 -10.90 -6.14 4.59
CA THR A 319 -11.82 -5.45 3.68
C THR A 319 -11.51 -5.88 2.24
N HIS A 320 -10.85 -5.03 1.44
CA HIS A 320 -10.47 -5.29 0.06
C HIS A 320 -9.37 -4.31 -0.41
N SER A 321 -8.62 -4.68 -1.46
CA SER A 321 -7.41 -3.95 -1.90
C SER A 321 -7.66 -2.74 -2.82
N ASN A 322 -8.30 -1.70 -2.29
CA ASN A 322 -8.35 -0.36 -2.89
C ASN A 322 -8.21 0.72 -1.79
N MET A 323 -8.38 1.99 -2.16
CA MET A 323 -8.35 3.10 -1.19
C MET A 323 -9.49 3.03 -0.18
N ASP A 324 -10.71 2.76 -0.65
CA ASP A 324 -11.92 2.75 0.17
C ASP A 324 -11.92 1.64 1.22
N GLY A 325 -11.49 0.43 0.87
CA GLY A 325 -11.26 -0.65 1.82
C GLY A 325 -10.19 -0.31 2.87
N CYS A 326 -9.18 0.49 2.50
CA CYS A 326 -8.22 1.01 3.48
C CYS A 326 -8.84 2.06 4.42
N ILE A 327 -9.77 2.90 3.93
CA ILE A 327 -10.55 3.86 4.74
C ILE A 327 -11.44 3.10 5.73
N GLU A 328 -12.21 2.12 5.26
CA GLU A 328 -13.09 1.29 6.09
C GLU A 328 -12.31 0.61 7.21
N SER A 329 -11.20 -0.04 6.87
CA SER A 329 -10.33 -0.67 7.86
C SER A 329 -9.73 0.35 8.83
N ALA A 330 -9.27 1.51 8.35
CA ALA A 330 -8.70 2.54 9.21
C ALA A 330 -9.71 3.08 10.23
N LYS A 331 -10.98 3.24 9.83
CA LYS A 331 -12.09 3.63 10.72
C LYS A 331 -12.35 2.58 11.80
N ALA A 332 -12.47 1.31 11.41
CA ALA A 332 -12.69 0.21 12.36
C ALA A 332 -11.54 0.09 13.39
N VAL A 333 -10.30 0.22 12.92
CA VAL A 333 -9.12 0.23 13.80
C VAL A 333 -9.14 1.44 14.74
N ALA A 334 -9.42 2.64 14.23
CA ALA A 334 -9.44 3.86 15.05
C ALA A 334 -10.50 3.77 16.16
N GLU A 335 -11.69 3.28 15.82
CA GLU A 335 -12.78 3.05 16.78
C GLU A 335 -12.36 2.06 17.88
N ALA A 336 -11.79 0.90 17.52
CA ALA A 336 -11.34 -0.09 18.50
C ALA A 336 -10.26 0.48 19.45
N VAL A 337 -9.34 1.28 18.92
CA VAL A 337 -8.30 1.94 19.72
C VAL A 337 -8.90 3.01 20.62
N ALA A 338 -9.78 3.88 20.11
CA ALA A 338 -10.43 4.93 20.89
C ALA A 338 -11.27 4.37 22.04
N GLN A 339 -12.04 3.30 21.79
CA GLN A 339 -12.80 2.60 22.83
C GLN A 339 -11.89 2.08 23.96
N TYR A 340 -10.75 1.48 23.62
CA TYR A 340 -9.79 1.00 24.62
C TYR A 340 -9.12 2.14 25.40
N VAL A 341 -8.74 3.23 24.73
CA VAL A 341 -8.08 4.35 25.42
C VAL A 341 -9.05 5.07 26.34
N ASN A 342 -10.28 5.27 25.91
CA ASN A 342 -11.31 5.96 26.70
C ASN A 342 -11.82 5.10 27.87
N SER A 343 -11.76 3.77 27.81
CA SER A 343 -12.15 2.91 28.94
C SER A 343 -11.11 2.88 30.07
N ARG A 344 -9.90 3.40 29.83
CA ARG A 344 -8.82 3.49 30.83
C ARG A 344 -8.58 4.90 31.37
N GLY A 345 -9.25 5.92 30.82
CA GLY A 345 -9.21 7.31 31.28
C GLY A 345 -10.36 7.63 32.21
#